data_AF-A0A0J9YC45-F1
#
_entry.id   AF-A0A0J9YC45-F1
#
_cell.length_a   1.000
_cell.length_b   1.000
_cell.length_c   1.000
_cell.angle_alpha   90.00
_cell.angle_beta   90.00
_cell.angle_gamma   90.00
#
_symmetry.space_group_name_H-M   'P 1'
#
loop_
_entity.id
_entity.type
_entity.pdbx_description
1 polymer ?
#
loop_
_entity_poly.entity_id
_entity_poly.type
_entity_poly.pdbx_seq_one_letter_code
_entity_poly.pdbx_strand_id
1 'polypeptide(L)'
;YFFHENQSIKQICYPQAVHSKTGDLLRLRDSVRVNSIDGEPNFACICRLFNDSKTGMPLASVLWYYTPMQVKADNSLIPPVFERELLASKHMDIIPLDTVDEIVWVLTYNEYGRFMAETRNDTYPLAQRVSEVDLLWKKGEDDYPRRIYLPRDDTPLELVYFCRRIYDCKQQKVETKKLAEKNNQMKRLRRHPWKYRTKKHR
;
A
#
# COMPACT_ATOMS: atom_id res chain seq x y z
N TYR A 1 8.19 16.49 16.85
CA TYR A 1 9.35 16.05 17.64
C TYR A 1 10.18 15.10 16.79
N PHE A 2 11.44 15.45 16.54
CA PHE A 2 12.46 14.58 15.99
C PHE A 2 13.55 14.54 17.06
N PHE A 3 13.60 13.49 17.88
CA PHE A 3 14.71 13.30 18.81
C PHE A 3 15.84 12.57 18.08
N HIS A 4 16.48 13.24 17.11
CA HIS A 4 17.79 12.86 16.59
C HIS A 4 18.51 14.09 16.01
N GLU A 5 18.54 15.19 16.77
CA GLU A 5 19.60 16.19 16.62
C GLU A 5 20.62 15.93 17.73
N ASN A 6 21.66 15.15 17.40
CA ASN A 6 23.05 15.37 17.81
C ASN A 6 23.91 14.17 17.39
N GLN A 7 24.82 14.42 16.44
CA GLN A 7 25.71 13.50 15.72
C GLN A 7 25.05 12.58 14.67
N SER A 8 25.44 12.80 13.42
CA SER A 8 25.26 11.83 12.33
C SER A 8 26.15 10.62 12.63
N ILE A 9 25.58 9.63 13.32
CA ILE A 9 26.26 8.36 13.57
C ILE A 9 26.34 7.62 12.24
N LYS A 10 27.57 7.36 11.76
CA LYS A 10 27.78 6.45 10.63
C LYS A 10 27.46 5.04 11.09
N GLN A 11 26.55 4.38 10.38
CA GLN A 11 26.13 3.02 10.71
C GLN A 11 26.15 2.16 9.45
N ILE A 12 26.56 0.90 9.62
CA ILE A 12 26.49 -0.10 8.55
C ILE A 12 25.01 -0.48 8.38
N CYS A 13 24.49 -0.28 7.18
CA CYS A 13 23.15 -0.69 6.80
C CYS A 13 23.19 -1.96 5.96
N TYR A 14 22.23 -2.84 6.18
CA TYR A 14 22.08 -4.09 5.43
C TYR A 14 20.95 -3.98 4.41
N PRO A 15 21.07 -4.61 3.23
CA PRO A 15 20.01 -4.59 2.22
C PRO A 15 18.83 -5.49 2.59
N GLN A 16 19.07 -6.50 3.43
CA GLN A 16 18.08 -7.48 3.86
C GLN A 16 18.43 -8.06 5.23
N ALA A 17 17.44 -8.64 5.91
CA ALA A 17 17.57 -9.37 7.16
C ALA A 17 16.71 -10.64 7.11
N VAL A 18 17.06 -11.65 7.90
CA VAL A 18 16.26 -12.87 8.05
C VAL A 18 15.30 -12.67 9.23
N HIS A 19 14.01 -12.85 8.99
CA HIS A 19 12.97 -12.77 10.00
C HIS A 19 13.12 -13.93 10.99
N SER A 20 13.25 -13.63 12.28
CA SER A 20 13.61 -14.62 13.30
C SER A 20 12.54 -15.69 13.51
N LYS A 21 11.26 -15.36 13.29
CA LYS A 21 10.12 -16.27 13.53
C LYS A 21 9.82 -17.16 12.33
N THR A 22 9.88 -16.63 11.10
CA THR A 22 9.46 -17.35 9.89
C THR A 22 10.62 -17.77 8.98
N GLY A 23 11.81 -17.16 9.15
CA GLY A 23 12.94 -17.34 8.23
C GLY A 23 12.84 -16.52 6.93
N ASP A 24 11.78 -15.73 6.76
CA ASP A 24 11.59 -14.91 5.55
C ASP A 24 12.66 -13.81 5.41
N LEU A 25 12.91 -13.38 4.18
CA LEU A 25 13.81 -12.26 3.92
C LEU A 25 13.07 -10.93 4.00
N LEU A 26 13.31 -10.17 5.06
CA LEU A 26 12.91 -8.78 5.19
C LEU A 26 13.83 -7.90 4.35
N ARG A 27 13.25 -7.05 3.51
CA ARG A 27 13.97 -6.14 2.62
C ARG A 27 13.50 -4.71 2.82
N LEU A 28 14.28 -3.79 2.26
CA LEU A 28 13.87 -2.39 2.19
C LEU A 28 12.56 -2.29 1.40
N ARG A 29 11.65 -1.45 1.92
CA ARG A 29 10.31 -1.17 1.42
C ARG A 29 9.28 -2.29 1.62
N ASP A 30 9.66 -3.40 2.25
CA ASP A 30 8.67 -4.36 2.71
C ASP A 30 7.75 -3.68 3.73
N SER A 31 6.46 -3.91 3.59
CA SER A 31 5.49 -3.52 4.59
C SER A 31 5.34 -4.67 5.58
N VAL A 32 5.27 -4.36 6.86
CA VAL A 32 5.26 -5.35 7.93
C VAL A 32 4.18 -5.02 8.93
N ARG A 33 3.61 -6.07 9.50
CA ARG A 33 2.84 -5.98 10.74
C ARG A 33 3.82 -6.06 11.92
N VAL A 34 3.63 -5.17 12.88
CA VAL A 34 4.44 -5.05 14.09
C VAL A 34 3.54 -5.31 15.28
N ASN A 35 4.00 -6.17 16.19
CA ASN A 35 3.31 -6.43 17.44
C ASN A 35 3.13 -5.13 18.22
N SER A 36 1.92 -4.94 18.74
CA SER A 36 1.62 -3.88 19.68
C SER A 36 1.29 -4.46 21.05
N ILE A 37 1.64 -3.71 22.09
CA ILE A 37 1.39 -4.09 23.48
C ILE A 37 -0.11 -4.04 23.81
N ASP A 38 -0.87 -3.19 23.11
CA ASP A 38 -2.32 -2.99 23.28
C ASP A 38 -3.17 -3.96 22.45
N GLY A 39 -2.55 -4.88 21.71
CA GLY A 39 -3.23 -5.91 20.90
C GLY A 39 -3.75 -5.43 19.53
N GLU A 40 -3.74 -4.12 19.27
CA GLU A 40 -4.10 -3.58 17.95
C GLU A 40 -2.89 -3.68 17.00
N PRO A 41 -3.04 -4.25 15.80
CA PRO A 41 -1.91 -4.42 14.89
C PRO A 41 -1.40 -3.07 14.39
N ASN A 42 -0.09 -2.83 14.54
CA ASN A 42 0.57 -1.70 13.89
C ASN A 42 1.19 -2.14 12.58
N PHE A 43 1.28 -1.21 11.63
CA PHE A 43 1.78 -1.49 10.28
C PHE A 43 2.87 -0.48 9.94
N ALA A 44 3.97 -0.94 9.34
CA ALA A 44 5.08 -0.05 9.00
C ALA A 44 5.77 -0.47 7.69
N CYS A 45 6.49 0.46 7.07
CA CYS A 45 7.31 0.22 5.89
C CYS A 45 8.80 0.29 6.27
N ILE A 46 9.57 -0.76 5.99
CA ILE A 46 11.00 -0.83 6.31
C ILE A 46 11.77 0.17 5.45
N CYS A 47 12.50 1.08 6.08
CA CYS A 47 13.30 2.09 5.38
C CYS A 47 14.79 1.76 5.37
N ARG A 48 15.33 1.21 6.47
CA ARG A 48 16.73 0.77 6.63
C ARG A 48 16.79 -0.36 7.64
N LEU A 49 17.77 -1.24 7.48
CA LEU A 49 18.10 -2.34 8.40
C LEU A 49 19.52 -2.15 8.90
N PHE A 50 19.75 -2.30 10.20
CA PHE A 50 21.06 -2.08 10.83
C PHE A 50 21.11 -2.77 12.19
N ASN A 51 22.30 -2.84 12.79
CA ASN A 51 22.45 -3.33 14.17
C ASN A 51 22.66 -2.15 15.12
N ASP A 52 22.05 -2.21 16.29
CA ASP A 52 22.34 -1.30 17.40
C ASP A 52 23.84 -1.32 17.72
N SER A 53 24.45 -0.14 17.86
CA SER A 53 25.91 -0.03 18.02
C SER A 53 26.41 -0.49 19.38
N LYS A 54 25.55 -0.55 20.40
CA LYS A 54 25.91 -0.93 21.78
C LYS A 54 25.61 -2.40 22.07
N THR A 55 24.45 -2.87 21.64
CA THR A 55 23.92 -4.19 21.95
C THR A 55 24.11 -5.19 20.82
N GLY A 56 24.35 -4.72 19.59
CA GLY A 56 24.37 -5.56 18.39
C GLY A 56 22.98 -6.04 17.95
N MET A 57 21.91 -5.62 18.63
CA MET A 57 20.54 -6.02 18.34
C MET A 57 20.12 -5.59 16.93
N PRO A 58 19.51 -6.47 16.12
CA PRO A 58 19.02 -6.10 14.81
C PRO A 58 17.82 -5.14 14.91
N LEU A 59 17.91 -4.01 14.21
CA LEU A 59 16.95 -2.91 14.22
C LEU A 59 16.52 -2.55 12.80
N ALA A 60 15.36 -1.92 12.69
CA ALA A 60 14.87 -1.31 11.47
C ALA A 60 14.41 0.13 11.73
N SER A 61 14.80 1.07 10.86
CA SER A 61 14.08 2.34 10.77
C SER A 61 12.86 2.13 9.88
N VAL A 62 11.70 2.62 10.31
CA VAL A 62 10.43 2.39 9.62
C VAL A 62 9.63 3.68 9.43
N LEU A 63 8.70 3.67 8.47
CA LEU A 63 7.63 4.66 8.37
C LEU A 63 6.30 4.02 8.72
N TRP A 64 5.56 4.62 9.64
CA TRP A 64 4.30 4.07 10.12
C TRP A 64 3.14 4.27 9.15
N TYR A 65 2.29 3.25 9.07
CA TYR A 65 0.92 3.34 8.60
C TYR A 65 -0.03 3.40 9.79
N TYR A 66 -1.19 4.02 9.59
CA TYR A 66 -2.27 4.06 10.57
C TYR A 66 -3.53 3.44 9.99
N THR A 67 -4.27 2.69 10.80
CA THR A 67 -5.61 2.27 10.46
C THR A 67 -6.59 3.44 10.60
N PRO A 68 -7.70 3.46 9.85
CA PRO A 68 -8.74 4.45 10.05
C PRO A 68 -9.24 4.50 11.49
N MET A 69 -9.20 3.37 12.20
CA MET A 69 -9.61 3.21 13.60
C MET A 69 -8.67 3.97 14.55
N GLN A 70 -7.36 3.95 14.28
CA GLN A 70 -6.37 4.72 15.05
C GLN A 70 -6.47 6.23 14.82
N VAL A 71 -7.04 6.65 13.69
CA VAL A 71 -7.21 8.08 13.33
C VAL A 71 -8.52 8.69 13.87
N LYS A 72 -9.44 7.88 14.43
CA LYS A 72 -10.82 8.22 14.82
C LYS A 72 -11.06 9.36 15.82
N ALA A 73 -10.03 10.10 16.26
CA ALA A 73 -10.24 11.18 17.23
C ALA A 73 -11.15 12.31 16.70
N ASP A 74 -11.25 12.55 15.38
CA ASP A 74 -12.09 13.60 14.80
C ASP A 74 -12.99 13.08 13.65
N ASN A 75 -14.21 12.65 14.02
CA ASN A 75 -15.24 12.01 13.17
C ASN A 75 -15.73 12.80 11.93
N SER A 76 -15.28 14.04 11.69
CA SER A 76 -15.86 14.90 10.64
C SER A 76 -15.11 14.87 9.29
N LEU A 77 -13.94 14.22 9.22
CA LEU A 77 -13.02 14.33 8.08
C LEU A 77 -12.69 13.00 7.38
N ILE A 78 -13.31 11.89 7.77
CA ILE A 78 -12.98 10.56 7.25
C ILE A 78 -14.00 10.14 6.18
N PRO A 79 -13.64 10.12 4.88
CA PRO A 79 -14.47 9.48 3.84
C PRO A 79 -14.64 7.98 4.16
N PRO A 80 -15.58 7.25 3.54
CA PRO A 80 -15.97 5.90 3.98
C PRO A 80 -14.77 5.04 4.35
N VAL A 81 -14.81 4.52 5.58
CA VAL A 81 -13.77 3.66 6.16
C VAL A 81 -13.83 2.33 5.44
N PHE A 82 -12.71 1.95 4.82
CA PHE A 82 -12.54 0.61 4.27
C PHE A 82 -11.64 -0.18 5.22
N GLU A 83 -12.05 -1.40 5.55
CA GLU A 83 -11.41 -2.26 6.55
C GLU A 83 -9.92 -2.52 6.27
N ARG A 84 -9.54 -2.66 4.99
CA ARG A 84 -8.16 -2.91 4.53
C ARG A 84 -7.41 -1.64 4.12
N GLU A 85 -7.97 -0.45 4.34
CA GLU A 85 -7.29 0.81 4.05
C GLU A 85 -6.29 1.13 5.15
N LEU A 86 -5.05 1.43 4.77
CA LEU A 86 -4.02 1.99 5.62
C LEU A 86 -3.70 3.43 5.18
N LEU A 87 -3.40 4.29 6.14
CA LEU A 87 -3.00 5.68 5.91
C LEU A 87 -1.50 5.80 6.12
N ALA A 88 -0.74 6.07 5.06
CA ALA A 88 0.71 6.25 5.16
C ALA A 88 1.04 7.52 5.94
N SER A 89 2.02 7.46 6.85
CA SER A 89 2.49 8.64 7.57
C SER A 89 3.96 8.92 7.33
N LYS A 90 4.37 10.17 7.56
CA LYS A 90 5.78 10.57 7.63
C LYS A 90 6.39 10.33 9.02
N HIS A 91 5.66 9.64 9.90
CA HIS A 91 6.12 9.24 11.20
C HIS A 91 7.20 8.17 11.06
N MET A 92 8.46 8.59 11.25
CA MET A 92 9.62 7.71 11.22
C MET A 92 10.00 7.30 12.64
N ASP A 93 10.35 6.04 12.82
CA ASP A 93 10.76 5.47 14.11
C ASP A 93 11.79 4.34 13.92
N ILE A 94 12.36 3.84 15.02
CA ILE A 94 13.25 2.69 15.05
C ILE A 94 12.60 1.58 15.87
N ILE A 95 12.46 0.40 15.28
CA ILE A 95 11.91 -0.78 15.96
C ILE A 95 12.94 -1.92 16.00
N PRO A 96 12.94 -2.74 17.06
CA PRO A 96 13.63 -4.02 17.05
C PRO A 96 13.03 -4.97 16.00
N LEU A 97 13.87 -5.71 15.28
CA LEU A 97 13.39 -6.60 14.20
C LEU A 97 12.56 -7.79 14.71
N ASP A 98 12.71 -8.19 15.96
CA ASP A 98 11.93 -9.26 16.59
C ASP A 98 10.46 -8.89 16.88
N THR A 99 10.15 -7.59 16.87
CA THR A 99 8.78 -7.08 17.00
C THR A 99 7.97 -7.24 15.72
N VAL A 100 8.62 -7.50 14.58
CA VAL A 100 7.95 -7.84 13.32
C VAL A 100 7.27 -9.20 13.47
N ASP A 101 6.02 -9.31 13.02
CA ASP A 101 5.29 -10.58 13.01
C ASP A 101 5.24 -11.22 11.64
N GLU A 102 4.94 -10.42 10.62
CA GLU A 102 4.69 -10.90 9.28
C GLU A 102 4.88 -9.77 8.26
N ILE A 103 5.20 -10.17 7.02
CA ILE A 103 5.22 -9.27 5.86
C ILE A 103 3.79 -9.13 5.35
N VAL A 104 3.38 -7.89 5.08
CA VAL A 104 2.08 -7.55 4.48
C VAL A 104 2.27 -6.80 3.17
N TRP A 105 1.26 -6.81 2.32
CA TRP A 105 1.28 -6.16 1.01
C TRP A 105 0.42 -4.91 1.05
N VAL A 106 1.05 -3.72 1.00
CA VAL A 106 0.33 -2.45 0.96
C VAL A 106 0.31 -1.92 -0.47
N LEU A 107 -0.81 -2.14 -1.15
CA LEU A 107 -1.00 -1.80 -2.55
C LEU A 107 -1.45 -0.34 -2.73
N THR A 108 -1.27 0.20 -3.93
CA THR A 108 -2.07 1.37 -4.32
C THR A 108 -3.51 0.98 -4.55
N TYR A 109 -4.43 1.94 -4.43
CA TYR A 109 -5.86 1.70 -4.65
C TYR A 109 -6.18 1.01 -5.99
N ASN A 110 -5.49 1.39 -7.07
CA ASN A 110 -5.73 0.80 -8.38
C ASN A 110 -5.26 -0.67 -8.44
N GLU A 111 -4.08 -0.98 -7.88
CA GLU A 111 -3.60 -2.37 -7.82
C GLU A 111 -4.48 -3.22 -6.91
N TYR A 112 -4.91 -2.69 -5.76
CA TYR A 112 -5.84 -3.39 -4.89
C TYR A 112 -7.16 -3.69 -5.61
N GLY A 113 -7.68 -2.74 -6.38
CA GLY A 113 -8.86 -2.98 -7.21
C GLY A 113 -8.66 -4.10 -8.25
N ARG A 114 -7.48 -4.16 -8.86
CA ARG A 114 -7.11 -5.25 -9.78
C ARG A 114 -7.03 -6.60 -9.06
N PHE A 115 -6.29 -6.65 -7.96
CA PHE A 115 -6.14 -7.83 -7.11
C PHE A 115 -7.50 -8.36 -6.64
N MET A 116 -8.40 -7.49 -6.19
CA MET A 116 -9.75 -7.87 -5.77
C MET A 116 -10.61 -8.38 -6.93
N ALA A 117 -10.49 -7.79 -8.12
CA ALA A 117 -11.22 -8.24 -9.30
C ALA A 117 -10.71 -9.62 -9.78
N GLU A 118 -9.40 -9.85 -9.74
CA GLU A 118 -8.79 -11.16 -10.04
C GLU A 118 -9.21 -12.22 -9.02
N THR A 119 -9.06 -11.93 -7.73
CA THR A 119 -9.47 -12.82 -6.63
C THR A 119 -10.95 -13.18 -6.76
N ARG A 120 -11.81 -12.20 -7.10
CA ARG A 120 -13.23 -12.45 -7.34
C ARG A 120 -13.48 -13.27 -8.61
N ASN A 121 -12.72 -13.04 -9.68
CA ASN A 121 -12.82 -13.83 -10.90
C ASN A 121 -12.51 -15.31 -10.63
N ASP A 122 -11.51 -15.57 -9.78
CA ASP A 122 -11.08 -16.92 -9.42
C ASP A 122 -12.12 -17.69 -8.58
N THR A 123 -13.09 -17.02 -7.95
CA THR A 123 -14.18 -17.72 -7.25
C THR A 123 -15.28 -18.24 -8.18
N TYR A 124 -15.36 -17.74 -9.42
CA TYR A 124 -16.33 -18.25 -10.39
C TYR A 124 -15.91 -19.61 -10.98
N PRO A 125 -16.88 -20.45 -11.40
CA PRO A 125 -16.60 -21.63 -12.21
C PRO A 125 -15.81 -21.27 -13.47
N LEU A 126 -14.91 -22.15 -13.92
CA LEU A 126 -14.01 -21.90 -15.08
C LEU A 126 -14.75 -21.35 -16.32
N ALA A 127 -15.95 -21.84 -16.61
CA ALA A 127 -16.75 -21.41 -17.77
C ALA A 127 -17.27 -19.96 -17.67
N GLN A 128 -17.27 -19.36 -16.48
CA GLN A 128 -17.73 -17.99 -16.20
C GLN A 128 -16.57 -17.03 -15.90
N ARG A 129 -15.35 -17.53 -15.79
CA ARG A 129 -14.18 -16.69 -15.57
C ARG A 129 -13.91 -15.86 -16.82
N VAL A 130 -13.55 -14.59 -16.61
CA VAL A 130 -13.03 -13.74 -17.69
C VAL A 130 -11.74 -14.37 -18.20
N SER A 131 -11.66 -14.57 -19.51
CA SER A 131 -10.48 -15.15 -20.16
C SER A 131 -9.30 -14.17 -20.08
N GLU A 132 -8.07 -14.67 -20.05
CA GLU A 132 -6.88 -13.79 -19.98
C GLU A 132 -6.80 -12.78 -21.13
N VAL A 133 -7.33 -13.13 -22.31
CA VAL A 133 -7.33 -12.24 -23.48
C VAL A 133 -8.31 -11.09 -23.35
N ASP A 134 -9.33 -11.22 -22.50
CA ASP A 134 -10.36 -10.20 -22.26
C ASP A 134 -10.08 -9.34 -21.02
N LEU A 135 -9.03 -9.66 -20.24
CA LEU A 135 -8.66 -8.87 -19.08
C LEU A 135 -8.15 -7.48 -19.51
N LEU A 136 -8.63 -6.44 -18.82
CA LEU A 136 -8.19 -5.06 -19.03
C LEU A 136 -6.71 -4.84 -18.65
N TRP A 137 -6.12 -5.76 -17.90
CA TRP A 137 -4.73 -5.79 -17.49
C TRP A 137 -4.26 -7.25 -17.46
N LYS A 138 -3.01 -7.52 -17.82
CA LYS A 138 -2.52 -8.90 -17.78
C LYS A 138 -2.27 -9.30 -16.33
N LYS A 139 -2.58 -10.55 -15.99
CA LYS A 139 -2.22 -11.09 -14.67
C LYS A 139 -0.70 -11.08 -14.55
N GLY A 140 -0.21 -10.61 -13.40
CA GLY A 140 1.21 -10.73 -13.05
C GLY A 140 2.19 -10.09 -14.03
N GLU A 141 1.83 -8.98 -14.72
CA GLU A 141 2.70 -8.24 -15.64
C GLU A 141 4.15 -8.18 -15.12
N ASP A 142 5.04 -9.02 -15.66
CA ASP A 142 6.42 -9.14 -15.17
C ASP A 142 7.22 -7.87 -15.43
N ASP A 143 6.87 -7.15 -16.50
CA ASP A 143 7.44 -5.84 -16.85
C ASP A 143 6.86 -4.69 -16.00
N TYR A 144 5.89 -4.96 -15.10
CA TYR A 144 5.34 -3.93 -14.25
C TYR A 144 6.41 -3.46 -13.25
N PRO A 145 6.78 -2.16 -13.21
CA PRO A 145 7.90 -1.69 -12.38
C PRO A 145 7.75 -1.97 -10.88
N ARG A 146 6.52 -2.24 -10.41
CA ARG A 146 6.26 -2.60 -9.01
C ARG A 146 5.87 -4.05 -8.80
N ARG A 147 6.11 -4.94 -9.78
CA ARG A 147 5.78 -6.37 -9.70
C ARG A 147 6.31 -7.02 -8.42
N ILE A 148 7.52 -6.64 -8.01
CA ILE A 148 8.17 -7.13 -6.78
C ILE A 148 7.47 -6.68 -5.48
N TYR A 149 6.59 -5.68 -5.55
CA TYR A 149 5.79 -5.14 -4.44
C TYR A 149 4.31 -5.55 -4.55
N LEU A 150 3.97 -6.48 -5.45
CA LEU A 150 2.63 -7.04 -5.58
C LEU A 150 2.58 -8.44 -4.96
N PRO A 151 1.44 -8.82 -4.33
CA PRO A 151 1.24 -10.15 -3.80
C PRO A 151 1.43 -11.21 -4.90
N ARG A 152 1.78 -12.41 -4.44
CA ARG A 152 1.79 -13.61 -5.28
C ARG A 152 0.38 -14.20 -5.31
N ASP A 153 0.14 -15.08 -6.28
CA ASP A 153 -1.18 -15.69 -6.51
C ASP A 153 -1.70 -16.49 -5.30
N ASP A 154 -0.80 -16.97 -4.45
CA ASP A 154 -1.08 -17.72 -3.22
C ASP A 154 -1.12 -16.84 -1.96
N THR A 155 -0.97 -15.52 -2.09
CA THR A 155 -0.96 -14.62 -0.93
C THR A 155 -2.37 -14.53 -0.34
N PRO A 156 -2.53 -14.84 0.97
CA PRO A 156 -3.82 -14.74 1.63
C PRO A 156 -4.34 -13.30 1.65
N LEU A 157 -5.65 -13.12 1.46
CA LEU A 157 -6.30 -11.81 1.39
C LEU A 157 -6.10 -10.99 2.68
N GLU A 158 -5.97 -11.65 3.83
CA GLU A 158 -5.75 -11.02 5.12
C GLU A 158 -4.42 -10.26 5.21
N LEU A 159 -3.43 -10.60 4.36
CA LEU A 159 -2.14 -9.93 4.29
C LEU A 159 -2.12 -8.77 3.29
N VAL A 160 -3.23 -8.55 2.55
CA VAL A 160 -3.29 -7.56 1.49
C VAL A 160 -4.10 -6.35 1.93
N TYR A 161 -3.42 -5.21 1.96
CA TYR A 161 -3.93 -3.90 2.34
C TYR A 161 -3.78 -2.93 1.17
N PHE A 162 -4.37 -1.75 1.30
CA PHE A 162 -4.13 -0.69 0.34
C PHE A 162 -3.99 0.68 0.99
N CYS A 163 -3.27 1.56 0.31
CA CYS A 163 -3.06 2.94 0.72
C CYS A 163 -3.35 3.90 -0.45
N ARG A 164 -4.11 4.95 -0.15
CA ARG A 164 -4.42 6.05 -1.08
C ARG A 164 -4.34 7.45 -0.47
N ARG A 165 -4.09 7.52 0.84
CA ARG A 165 -4.11 8.75 1.63
C ARG A 165 -2.87 8.79 2.51
N ILE A 166 -2.46 10.02 2.81
CA ILE A 166 -1.37 10.30 3.73
C ILE A 166 -2.01 10.86 5.02
N TYR A 167 -1.53 10.40 6.17
CA TYR A 167 -1.91 10.91 7.48
C TYR A 167 -0.75 11.69 8.09
N ASP A 168 -1.00 12.97 8.37
CA ASP A 168 -0.13 13.81 9.18
C ASP A 168 -0.46 13.58 10.66
N CYS A 169 0.37 12.78 11.34
CA CYS A 169 0.22 12.49 12.76
C CYS A 169 0.44 13.71 13.66
N LYS A 170 1.16 14.73 13.20
CA LYS A 170 1.42 15.96 13.97
C LYS A 170 0.20 16.86 13.97
N GLN A 171 -0.46 16.98 12.82
CA GLN A 171 -1.67 17.77 12.67
C GLN A 171 -2.96 16.98 12.92
N GLN A 172 -2.82 15.67 13.13
CA GLN A 172 -3.93 14.71 13.22
C GLN A 172 -4.89 14.82 12.04
N LYS A 173 -4.35 14.97 10.84
CA LYS A 173 -5.14 15.21 9.62
C LYS A 173 -4.79 14.24 8.51
N VAL A 174 -5.82 13.81 7.81
CA VAL A 174 -5.67 13.07 6.56
C VAL A 174 -5.52 14.07 5.43
N GLU A 175 -4.41 14.01 4.70
CA GLU A 175 -4.19 14.79 3.48
C GLU A 175 -5.22 14.35 2.44
N THR A 176 -6.28 15.12 2.31
CA THR A 176 -7.14 15.05 1.14
C THR A 176 -6.44 15.83 0.04
N LYS A 177 -6.13 15.17 -1.08
CA LYS A 177 -5.87 15.93 -2.30
C LYS A 177 -7.14 16.75 -2.53
N LYS A 178 -7.10 18.06 -2.28
CA LYS A 178 -8.07 18.95 -2.89
C LYS A 178 -8.02 18.61 -4.36
N LEU A 179 -9.10 18.06 -4.89
CA LEU A 179 -9.27 18.02 -6.32
C LEU A 179 -9.26 19.51 -6.68
N ALA A 180 -8.10 20.05 -7.06
CA ALA A 180 -8.06 21.38 -7.59
C ALA A 180 -9.08 21.34 -8.71
N GLU A 181 -10.11 22.16 -8.60
CA GLU A 181 -10.98 22.51 -9.71
C GLU A 181 -10.07 23.17 -10.75
N LYS A 182 -9.31 22.36 -11.46
CA LYS A 182 -8.78 22.74 -12.75
C LYS A 182 -10.01 22.83 -13.61
N ASN A 183 -10.51 24.06 -13.73
CA ASN A 183 -11.39 24.54 -14.77
C ASN A 183 -11.00 23.88 -16.10
N ASN A 184 -11.60 22.73 -16.40
CA ASN A 184 -11.57 22.14 -17.72
C ASN A 184 -12.85 22.60 -18.44
N GLN A 185 -12.89 23.90 -18.75
CA GLN A 185 -13.45 24.38 -20.01
C GLN A 185 -12.66 23.79 -21.19
N MET A 186 -12.62 22.46 -21.33
CA MET A 186 -12.05 21.78 -22.49
C MET A 186 -12.45 20.30 -22.40
N LYS A 187 -13.72 20.01 -22.69
CA LYS A 187 -14.24 18.74 -23.27
C LYS A 187 -15.78 18.72 -23.37
N ARG A 188 -16.41 19.84 -23.75
CA ARG A 188 -17.79 19.84 -24.28
C ARG A 188 -17.87 19.83 -25.81
N LEU A 189 -16.73 19.70 -26.50
CA LEU A 189 -16.66 19.63 -27.96
C LEU A 189 -16.05 18.31 -28.44
N ARG A 190 -16.60 17.17 -28.02
CA ARG A 190 -16.51 15.89 -28.78
C ARG A 190 -17.74 15.03 -28.50
N ARG A 191 -18.92 15.55 -28.81
CA ARG A 191 -20.07 14.71 -29.16
C ARG A 191 -20.38 14.99 -30.63
N HIS A 192 -19.60 14.39 -31.52
CA HIS A 192 -20.07 14.22 -32.89
C HIS A 192 -21.17 13.15 -32.86
N PRO A 193 -22.39 13.45 -33.31
CA PRO A 193 -23.42 12.44 -33.44
C PRO A 193 -23.00 11.48 -34.55
N TRP A 194 -22.96 10.18 -34.25
CA TRP A 194 -22.90 9.13 -35.26
C TRP A 194 -24.14 9.25 -36.14
N LYS A 195 -24.01 9.90 -37.30
CA LYS A 195 -25.06 9.89 -38.33
C LYS A 195 -25.01 8.53 -39.02
N TYR A 196 -26.07 7.76 -38.84
CA TYR A 196 -26.39 6.60 -39.68
C TYR A 196 -26.31 7.00 -41.16
N ARG A 197 -25.42 6.33 -41.92
CA ARG A 197 -25.41 6.42 -43.38
C ARG A 197 -26.26 5.27 -43.91
N THR A 198 -27.54 5.55 -44.17
CA THR A 198 -28.40 4.66 -44.94
C THR A 198 -27.89 4.61 -46.38
N LYS A 199 -27.48 3.41 -46.83
CA LYS A 199 -27.30 3.12 -48.25
C LYS A 199 -28.68 3.06 -48.89
N LYS A 200 -28.98 3.94 -49.86
CA LYS A 200 -30.05 3.70 -50.83
C LYS A 200 -29.41 3.25 -52.14
N HIS A 201 -29.78 2.04 -52.54
CA HIS A 201 -29.69 1.57 -53.91
C HIS A 201 -30.66 2.38 -54.79
N ARG A 202 -30.16 3.02 -55.84
CA ARG A 202 -30.59 2.86 -57.24
C ARG A 202 -29.75 3.76 -58.13
#